data_AF-A0A3S1DTF5-F1
#
_entry.id   AF-A0A3S1DTF5-F1
#
_cell.length_a   1.000
_cell.length_b   1.000
_cell.length_c   1.000
_cell.angle_alpha   90.00
_cell.angle_beta   90.00
_cell.angle_gamma   90.00
#
_symmetry.space_group_name_H-M   'P 1'
#
loop_
_entity.id
_entity.type
_entity.pdbx_description
1 polymer ?
#
loop_
_entity_poly.entity_id
_entity_poly.type
_entity_poly.pdbx_seq_one_letter_code
_entity_poly.pdbx_strand_id
1 'polypeptide(L)'
;VNMFGSGESNGITWSATGDNPMGLGKPLSNSGFNIGSSSLQAYVNALEQSGVMKTLAEPTLTAVSGEKATFKVGGEYNIVSSQSITDPDITKGIPSKLTYQLDKVEYGIGLEFQPVVLSAGRISLKVRTAVSEPTTEGSA
;
A
#
# COMPACT_ATOMS: atom_id res chain seq x y z
N VAL A 1 -49.62 -10.94 6.94
CA VAL A 1 -48.94 -9.82 6.26
C VAL A 1 -47.57 -10.32 5.84
N ASN A 2 -47.20 -10.15 4.58
CA ASN A 2 -45.87 -10.48 4.08
C ASN A 2 -45.01 -9.22 4.30
N MET A 3 -43.87 -9.37 4.97
CA MET A 3 -42.96 -8.25 5.26
C MET A 3 -41.80 -8.31 4.26
N PHE A 4 -41.66 -7.27 3.45
CA PHE A 4 -40.54 -7.12 2.52
C PHE A 4 -39.69 -5.94 2.98
N GLY A 5 -38.40 -6.17 3.20
CA GLY A 5 -37.44 -5.12 3.53
C GLY A 5 -36.23 -5.21 2.61
N SER A 6 -35.93 -4.14 1.89
CA SER A 6 -34.73 -4.04 1.05
C SER A 6 -34.01 -2.75 1.36
N GLY A 7 -32.69 -2.79 1.37
CA GLY A 7 -31.85 -1.62 1.57
C GLY A 7 -30.54 -1.74 0.82
N GLU A 8 -29.96 -0.58 0.51
CA GLU A 8 -28.67 -0.47 -0.15
C GLU A 8 -27.73 0.37 0.72
N SER A 9 -26.53 -0.14 0.98
CA SER A 9 -25.49 0.61 1.69
C SER A 9 -24.15 0.33 1.03
N ASN A 10 -23.46 1.38 0.60
CA ASN A 10 -22.13 1.30 -0.04
C ASN A 10 -22.08 0.27 -1.20
N GLY A 11 -23.12 0.28 -2.05
CA GLY A 11 -23.26 -0.63 -3.18
C GLY A 11 -23.70 -2.06 -2.81
N ILE A 12 -23.87 -2.40 -1.53
CA ILE A 12 -24.36 -3.70 -1.09
C ILE A 12 -25.88 -3.64 -1.00
N THR A 13 -26.58 -4.39 -1.86
CA THR A 13 -28.03 -4.58 -1.79
C THR A 13 -28.36 -5.78 -0.90
N TRP A 14 -29.17 -5.57 0.13
CA TRP A 14 -29.74 -6.64 0.95
C TRP A 14 -31.26 -6.67 0.78
N SER A 15 -31.81 -7.88 0.79
CA SER A 15 -33.26 -8.12 0.77
C SER A 15 -33.63 -9.16 1.83
N ALA A 16 -34.67 -8.85 2.59
CA ALA A 16 -35.25 -9.69 3.62
C ALA A 16 -36.74 -9.87 3.30
N THR A 17 -37.14 -11.11 3.05
CA THR A 17 -38.55 -11.50 2.91
C THR A 17 -38.96 -12.29 4.14
N GLY A 18 -39.87 -11.72 4.93
CA GLY A 18 -40.52 -12.36 6.07
C GLY A 18 -41.94 -12.75 5.68
N ASP A 19 -42.17 -14.03 5.42
CA ASP A 19 -43.51 -14.58 5.22
C ASP A 19 -44.06 -15.15 6.53
N ASN A 20 -45.37 -15.02 6.75
CA ASN A 20 -46.05 -15.64 7.88
C ASN A 20 -46.12 -17.18 7.65
N PRO A 21 -45.49 -18.01 8.50
CA PRO A 21 -45.35 -19.45 8.27
C PRO A 21 -46.63 -20.27 8.47
N MET A 22 -47.75 -19.66 8.89
CA MET A 22 -48.98 -20.40 9.29
C MET A 22 -50.08 -20.46 8.22
N GLY A 23 -49.77 -20.33 6.92
CA GLY A 23 -50.75 -20.47 5.84
C GLY A 23 -50.82 -21.89 5.26
N LEU A 24 -51.94 -22.60 5.41
CA LEU A 24 -52.18 -23.87 4.70
C LEU A 24 -52.13 -23.64 3.17
N GLY A 25 -51.21 -24.33 2.49
CA GLY A 25 -51.12 -24.35 1.02
C GLY A 25 -50.04 -23.48 0.38
N LYS A 26 -49.13 -22.87 1.14
CA LYS A 26 -47.99 -22.11 0.58
C LYS A 26 -46.73 -23.00 0.45
N PRO A 27 -45.95 -22.92 -0.66
CA PRO A 27 -44.64 -23.56 -0.72
C PRO A 27 -43.73 -22.98 0.38
N LEU A 28 -42.84 -23.81 0.94
CA LEU A 28 -41.87 -23.43 1.96
C LEU A 28 -41.12 -22.16 1.51
N SER A 29 -41.43 -21.02 2.12
CA SER A 29 -40.84 -19.74 1.72
C SER A 29 -39.36 -19.74 2.11
N ASN A 30 -38.51 -19.61 1.10
CA ASN A 30 -37.07 -19.53 1.29
C ASN A 30 -36.74 -18.12 1.80
N SER A 31 -36.89 -17.90 3.11
CA SER A 31 -36.33 -16.73 3.80
C SER A 31 -34.81 -16.76 3.67
N GLY A 32 -34.32 -16.32 2.52
CA GLY A 32 -32.91 -16.31 2.14
C GLY A 32 -32.39 -14.89 2.10
N PHE A 33 -31.27 -14.68 2.78
CA PHE A 33 -30.45 -13.48 2.64
C PHE A 33 -29.70 -13.57 1.31
N ASN A 34 -30.18 -12.82 0.31
CA ASN A 34 -29.56 -12.79 -1.02
C ASN A 34 -28.66 -11.56 -1.12
N ILE A 35 -27.34 -11.76 -1.12
CA ILE A 35 -26.35 -10.75 -1.47
C ILE A 35 -26.07 -10.87 -2.98
N GLY A 36 -26.57 -9.91 -3.77
CA GLY A 36 -26.41 -9.89 -5.23
C GLY A 36 -25.30 -8.95 -5.71
N SER A 37 -24.47 -9.45 -6.64
CA SER A 37 -23.57 -8.77 -7.61
C SER A 37 -22.55 -7.70 -7.16
N SER A 38 -22.61 -7.17 -5.95
CA SER A 38 -21.65 -6.19 -5.41
C SER A 38 -20.51 -6.81 -4.60
N SER A 39 -20.50 -8.14 -4.48
CA SER A 39 -19.52 -8.87 -3.69
C SER A 39 -18.09 -8.61 -4.12
N LEU A 40 -17.81 -8.45 -5.41
CA LEU A 40 -16.45 -8.20 -5.90
C LEU A 40 -15.93 -6.82 -5.49
N GLN A 41 -16.75 -5.77 -5.63
CA GLN A 41 -16.35 -4.40 -5.26
C GLN A 41 -16.30 -4.22 -3.74
N ALA A 42 -17.23 -4.84 -3.01
CA ALA A 42 -17.21 -4.88 -1.55
C ALA A 42 -15.98 -5.63 -1.02
N TYR A 43 -15.57 -6.73 -1.67
CA TYR A 43 -14.38 -7.49 -1.29
C TYR A 43 -13.09 -6.72 -1.57
N VAL A 44 -12.99 -6.03 -2.70
CA VAL A 44 -11.83 -5.17 -3.03
C VAL A 44 -11.71 -4.01 -2.04
N ASN A 45 -12.81 -3.31 -1.74
CA ASN A 45 -12.81 -2.22 -0.75
C ASN A 45 -12.46 -2.73 0.66
N ALA A 46 -12.94 -3.91 1.04
CA ALA A 46 -12.60 -4.53 2.32
C ALA A 46 -11.11 -4.91 2.42
N LEU A 47 -10.48 -5.35 1.32
CA LEU A 47 -9.04 -5.65 1.26
C LEU A 47 -8.18 -4.38 1.38
N GLU A 48 -8.60 -3.28 0.75
CA GLU A 48 -7.96 -1.97 0.90
C GLU A 48 -8.08 -1.45 2.34
N GLN A 49 -9.27 -1.55 2.93
CA GLN A 49 -9.51 -1.10 4.31
C GLN A 49 -8.83 -2.00 5.37
N SER A 50 -8.65 -3.29 5.07
CA SER A 50 -7.86 -4.23 5.87
C SER A 50 -6.35 -4.01 5.74
N GLY A 51 -5.89 -3.06 4.91
CA GLY A 51 -4.48 -2.72 4.72
C GLY A 51 -3.68 -3.74 3.88
N VAL A 52 -4.36 -4.64 3.17
CA VAL A 52 -3.70 -5.71 2.39
C VAL A 52 -3.07 -5.16 1.10
N MET A 53 -3.60 -4.05 0.58
CA MET A 53 -3.04 -3.34 -0.57
C MET A 53 -3.11 -1.84 -0.34
N LYS A 54 -2.03 -1.13 -0.71
CA LYS A 54 -1.94 0.34 -0.65
C LYS A 54 -1.18 0.83 -1.87
N THR A 55 -1.75 1.78 -2.61
CA THR A 55 -1.04 2.48 -3.67
C THR A 55 -0.13 3.53 -3.03
N LEU A 56 1.19 3.38 -3.20
CA LEU A 56 2.17 4.24 -2.55
C LEU A 56 2.51 5.48 -3.40
N ALA A 57 2.48 5.36 -4.72
CA ALA A 57 2.83 6.46 -5.62
C ALA A 57 2.37 6.24 -7.07
N GLU A 58 2.06 7.33 -7.76
CA GLU A 58 1.87 7.37 -9.21
C GLU A 58 2.82 8.42 -9.83
N PRO A 59 4.08 8.06 -10.13
CA PRO A 59 5.07 8.99 -10.65
C PRO A 59 4.81 9.35 -12.12
N THR A 60 5.07 10.60 -12.49
CA THR A 60 5.02 11.08 -13.88
C THR A 60 6.36 11.70 -14.28
N LEU A 61 6.86 11.37 -15.47
CA LEU A 61 8.14 11.83 -15.99
C LEU A 61 8.10 11.96 -17.52
N THR A 62 8.70 13.01 -18.04
CA THR A 62 8.90 13.20 -19.49
C THR A 62 10.35 12.92 -19.83
N ALA A 63 10.59 12.04 -20.81
CA ALA A 63 11.93 11.68 -21.25
C ALA A 63 12.02 11.66 -22.79
N VAL A 64 13.24 11.81 -23.30
CA VAL A 64 13.54 11.71 -24.73
C VAL A 64 13.68 10.24 -25.13
N SER A 65 13.25 9.89 -26.34
CA SER A 65 13.39 8.54 -26.88
C SER A 65 14.86 8.10 -26.96
N GLY A 66 15.16 6.96 -26.35
CA GLY A 66 16.49 6.34 -26.28
C GLY A 66 17.27 6.71 -25.02
N GLU A 67 16.88 7.77 -24.31
CA GLU A 67 17.63 8.32 -23.19
C GLU A 67 17.15 7.76 -21.85
N LYS A 68 18.09 7.43 -20.95
CA LYS A 68 17.76 6.99 -19.60
C LYS A 68 17.43 8.21 -18.75
N ALA A 69 16.24 8.24 -18.19
CA ALA A 69 15.82 9.23 -17.22
C ALA A 69 15.66 8.58 -15.84
N THR A 70 16.02 9.32 -14.79
CA THR A 70 15.92 8.88 -13.40
C THR A 70 15.12 9.90 -12.60
N PHE A 71 14.09 9.42 -11.92
CA PHE A 71 13.27 10.19 -11.01
C PHE A 71 13.46 9.61 -9.61
N LYS A 72 13.95 10.43 -8.68
CA LYS A 72 14.10 10.07 -7.28
C LYS A 72 13.43 11.15 -6.44
N VAL A 73 12.49 10.75 -5.59
CA VAL A 73 11.78 11.66 -4.68
C VAL A 73 11.68 11.00 -3.32
N GLY A 74 12.10 11.71 -2.28
CA GLY A 74 12.15 11.17 -0.93
C GLY A 74 13.07 11.97 -0.02
N GLY A 75 13.65 11.29 0.97
CA GLY A 75 14.54 11.90 1.95
C GLY A 75 15.69 10.98 2.36
N GLU A 76 16.52 11.47 3.26
CA GLU A 76 17.61 10.69 3.88
C GLU A 76 17.26 10.44 5.35
N TYR A 77 17.54 9.23 5.83
CA TYR A 77 17.49 8.88 7.24
C TYR A 77 18.89 8.46 7.70
N ASN A 78 19.34 9.00 8.84
CA ASN A 78 20.64 8.64 9.41
C ASN A 78 20.46 7.43 10.33
N ILE A 79 21.17 6.34 10.02
CA ILE A 79 21.28 5.17 10.90
C ILE A 79 22.64 5.20 11.59
N VAL A 80 22.70 4.74 12.84
CA VAL A 80 24.00 4.55 13.52
C VAL A 80 24.59 3.23 13.04
N SER A 81 25.70 3.31 12.31
CA SER A 81 26.36 2.12 11.72
C SER A 81 27.39 1.50 12.65
N SER A 82 28.09 2.33 13.42
CA SER A 82 29.05 1.85 14.41
C SER A 82 29.17 2.78 15.61
N GLN A 83 29.57 2.18 16.72
CA GLN A 83 29.90 2.88 17.96
C GLN A 83 31.35 2.52 18.31
N SER A 84 32.20 3.52 18.48
CA SER A 84 33.57 3.33 18.94
C SER A 84 33.79 4.03 20.28
N ILE A 85 34.43 3.31 21.19
CA ILE A 85 34.86 3.81 22.48
C ILE A 85 36.38 3.86 22.42
N THR A 86 36.95 5.05 22.60
CA THR A 86 38.39 5.20 22.79
C THR A 86 38.70 5.04 24.27
N ASP A 87 39.58 4.10 24.60
CA ASP A 87 40.02 3.87 25.98
C ASP A 87 40.70 5.11 26.57
N PRO A 88 40.55 5.33 27.90
CA PRO A 88 41.10 6.50 28.55
C PRO A 88 42.63 6.41 28.64
N ASP A 89 43.33 7.46 28.21
CA ASP A 89 44.77 7.61 28.47
C ASP A 89 44.96 8.36 29.80
N ILE A 90 44.99 7.57 30.88
CA ILE A 90 45.23 8.02 32.25
C ILE A 90 46.56 8.77 32.42
N THR A 91 47.53 8.55 31.55
CA THR A 91 48.85 9.22 31.60
C THR A 91 48.78 10.65 31.07
N LYS A 92 47.84 10.93 30.16
CA LYS A 92 47.63 12.24 29.53
C LYS A 92 46.37 12.97 30.03
N GLY A 93 45.64 12.38 30.98
CA GLY A 93 44.40 12.94 31.52
C GLY A 93 43.24 12.99 30.53
N ILE A 94 43.26 12.13 29.49
CA ILE A 94 42.24 12.12 28.44
C ILE A 94 41.13 11.12 28.82
N PRO A 95 39.88 11.57 29.02
CA PRO A 95 38.76 10.68 29.34
C PRO A 95 38.34 9.85 28.11
N SER A 96 37.66 8.74 28.35
CA SER A 96 37.10 7.90 27.29
C SER A 96 36.16 8.70 26.39
N LYS A 97 36.35 8.60 25.08
CA LYS A 97 35.51 9.27 24.08
C LYS A 97 34.61 8.25 23.39
N LEU A 98 33.30 8.49 23.48
CA LEU A 98 32.29 7.77 22.72
C LEU A 98 32.03 8.49 21.40
N THR A 99 32.20 7.80 20.28
CA THR A 99 31.95 8.33 18.93
C THR A 99 30.95 7.44 18.21
N TYR A 100 29.93 8.06 17.62
CA TYR A 100 28.97 7.38 16.73
C TYR A 100 29.32 7.67 15.28
N GLN A 101 29.29 6.62 14.45
CA GLN A 101 29.31 6.76 13.00
C GLN A 101 27.88 6.69 12.48
N LEU A 102 27.51 7.70 11.69
CA LEU A 102 26.18 7.87 11.12
C LEU A 102 26.26 7.60 9.61
N ASP A 103 25.51 6.61 9.15
CA ASP A 103 25.36 6.31 7.73
C ASP A 103 24.01 6.84 7.23
N LYS A 104 24.00 7.35 6.00
CA LYS A 104 22.81 7.91 5.36
C LYS A 104 22.14 6.85 4.50
N VAL A 105 20.87 6.57 4.76
CA VAL A 105 20.02 5.68 3.96
C VAL A 105 18.95 6.53 3.26
N GLU A 106 18.90 6.45 1.93
CA GLU A 106 17.84 7.10 1.12
C GLU A 106 16.53 6.30 1.23
N TYR A 107 15.41 7.00 1.43
CA TYR A 107 14.06 6.44 1.33
C TYR A 107 13.20 7.27 0.38
N GLY A 108 12.10 6.70 -0.11
CA GLY A 108 11.18 7.33 -1.05
C GLY A 108 10.97 6.50 -2.31
N ILE A 109 10.61 7.17 -3.40
CA ILE A 109 10.25 6.57 -4.68
C ILE A 109 11.38 6.82 -5.68
N GLY A 110 11.87 5.75 -6.27
CA GLY A 110 12.84 5.75 -7.37
C GLY A 110 12.21 5.14 -8.62
N LEU A 111 12.29 5.84 -9.74
CA LEU A 111 11.89 5.36 -11.05
C LEU A 111 13.04 5.60 -12.03
N GLU A 112 13.56 4.52 -12.59
CA GLU A 112 14.44 4.55 -13.76
C GLU A 112 13.63 4.16 -14.98
N PHE A 113 13.66 5.02 -16.00
CA PHE A 113 12.83 4.87 -17.19
C PHE A 113 13.66 5.19 -18.43
N GLN A 114 13.68 4.26 -19.40
CA GLN A 114 14.28 4.45 -20.71
C GLN A 114 13.24 4.07 -21.78
N PRO A 115 12.55 5.04 -22.40
CA PRO A 115 11.66 4.79 -23.52
C PRO A 115 12.43 4.69 -24.82
N VAL A 116 11.92 3.94 -25.80
CA VAL A 116 12.34 3.97 -27.20
C VAL A 116 11.10 3.97 -28.07
N VAL A 117 10.92 5.01 -28.89
CA VAL A 117 9.82 5.11 -29.86
C VAL A 117 10.19 4.30 -31.10
N LEU A 118 9.41 3.26 -31.39
CA LEU A 118 9.63 2.39 -32.55
C LEU A 118 8.85 2.86 -33.77
N SER A 119 7.61 3.30 -33.56
CA SER A 119 6.70 3.83 -34.56
C SER A 119 5.60 4.65 -33.88
N ALA A 120 4.76 5.33 -34.65
CA ALA A 120 3.55 5.93 -34.11
C ALA A 120 2.74 4.89 -33.32
N GLY A 121 2.42 5.20 -32.06
CA GLY A 121 1.65 4.32 -31.16
C GLY A 121 2.42 3.13 -30.55
N ARG A 122 3.72 2.96 -30.82
CA ARG A 122 4.52 1.87 -30.23
C ARG A 122 5.77 2.37 -29.51
N ILE A 123 5.82 2.09 -28.22
CA ILE A 123 6.93 2.45 -27.33
C ILE A 123 7.47 1.15 -26.73
N SER A 124 8.79 0.97 -26.83
CA SER A 124 9.52 -0.03 -26.05
C SER A 124 10.03 0.63 -24.78
N LEU A 125 9.91 -0.05 -23.64
CA LEU A 125 10.08 0.58 -22.34
C LEU A 125 10.91 -0.31 -21.44
N LYS A 126 12.03 0.21 -20.94
CA LYS A 126 12.77 -0.40 -19.84
C LYS A 126 12.50 0.40 -18.58
N VAL A 127 11.91 -0.25 -17.59
CA VAL A 127 11.54 0.38 -16.32
C VAL A 127 12.11 -0.38 -15.14
N ARG A 128 12.57 0.37 -14.15
CA ARG A 128 12.97 -0.14 -12.84
C ARG A 128 12.35 0.79 -11.78
N THR A 129 11.44 0.25 -10.98
CA THR A 129 10.78 0.98 -9.89
C THR A 129 11.32 0.50 -8.54
N ALA A 130 11.44 1.42 -7.60
CA ALA A 130 11.77 1.15 -6.21
C ALA A 130 10.94 2.07 -5.31
N VAL A 131 10.45 1.54 -4.20
CA VAL A 131 9.70 2.30 -3.19
C VAL A 131 10.19 1.89 -1.81
N SER A 132 10.50 2.88 -0.97
CA SER A 132 10.93 2.72 0.41
C SER A 132 10.14 3.69 1.29
N GLU A 133 9.40 3.18 2.27
CA GLU A 133 8.73 3.98 3.30
C GLU A 133 9.43 3.78 4.65
N PRO A 134 9.67 4.84 5.44
CA PRO A 134 10.13 4.69 6.81
C PRO A 134 8.97 4.12 7.65
N THR A 135 9.20 2.99 8.33
CA THR A 135 8.22 2.34 9.19
C THR A 135 8.59 2.49 10.66
N THR A 136 7.58 2.69 11.51
CA THR A 136 7.77 2.80 12.98
C THR A 136 7.69 1.44 13.67
N GLU A 137 7.36 0.37 12.95
CA GLU A 137 7.07 -0.96 13.52
C GLU A 137 8.30 -1.70 14.09
N GLY A 138 9.50 -1.13 13.96
CA GLY A 138 10.73 -1.66 14.56
C GLY A 138 11.34 -0.80 15.67
N SER A 139 10.70 0.32 16.04
CA SER A 139 11.20 1.26 17.06
C SER A 139 10.57 0.96 18.42
N ALA A 140 10.96 -0.15 19.04
CA ALA A 140 10.61 -0.50 20.42
C ALA A 140 11.88 -0.85 21.22
#